data_AF-A0A6G5AJ65-F1
#
_entry.id   AF-A0A6G5AJ65-F1
#
_cell.length_a   1.000
_cell.length_b   1.000
_cell.length_c   1.000
_cell.angle_alpha   90.00
_cell.angle_beta   90.00
_cell.angle_gamma   90.00
#
_symmetry.space_group_name_H-M   'P 1'
#
loop_
_entity.id
_entity.type
_entity.pdbx_description
1 polymer ?
#
loop_
_entity_poly.entity_id
_entity_poly.type
_entity_poly.pdbx_seq_one_letter_code
_entity_poly.pdbx_strand_id
1 'polypeptide(L)'
;MKKRLTTISQLCKFLAGKTWGMSVHAMMELYRALFLGFLRYSLPVLSNTCKTNVRVLQAVQAQALRVCLGLPRCTSTEATISIAGDYPIQTHIVVEVLRTHIRHFARASCHHLALLPSERRQASFAKMIVKYNDKLPSGFTPASKPSTLLWCLIRPTVHLSVPRDREEV
;
A
#
# COMPACT_ATOMS: atom_id res chain seq x y z
N MET A 1 10.24 6.97 10.16
CA MET A 1 9.16 5.97 10.28
C MET A 1 8.90 5.52 11.72
N LYS A 2 9.86 4.88 12.40
CA LYS A 2 9.71 4.38 13.79
C LYS A 2 9.04 5.38 14.73
N LYS A 3 9.54 6.63 14.77
CA LYS A 3 8.99 7.71 15.61
C LYS A 3 7.48 7.90 15.44
N ARG A 4 6.98 7.90 14.20
CA ARG A 4 5.54 8.07 13.92
C ARG A 4 4.72 6.87 14.40
N LEU A 5 5.19 5.65 14.14
CA LEU A 5 4.52 4.43 14.62
C LEU A 5 4.50 4.33 16.15
N THR A 6 5.58 4.76 16.82
CA THR A 6 5.61 4.83 18.29
C THR A 6 4.65 5.89 18.82
N THR A 7 4.50 7.04 18.15
CA THR A 7 3.50 8.04 18.51
C THR A 7 2.08 7.50 18.36
N ILE A 8 1.78 6.77 17.29
CA ILE A 8 0.49 6.10 17.11
C ILE A 8 0.25 5.08 18.24
N SER A 9 1.26 4.27 18.60
CA SER A 9 1.15 3.35 19.73
C SER A 9 0.90 4.07 21.06
N GLN A 10 1.53 5.22 21.29
CA GLN A 10 1.29 6.06 22.47
C GLN A 10 -0.14 6.62 22.49
N LEU A 11 -0.67 7.03 21.33
CA LEU A 11 -2.06 7.46 21.20
C LEU A 11 -3.03 6.31 21.55
N CYS A 12 -2.80 5.10 21.03
CA CYS A 12 -3.58 3.93 21.42
C CYS A 12 -3.51 3.68 22.94
N LYS A 13 -2.34 3.86 23.58
CA LYS A 13 -2.22 3.72 25.04
C LYS A 13 -3.03 4.76 25.80
N PHE A 14 -2.98 6.00 25.35
CA PHE A 14 -3.74 7.09 25.94
C PHE A 14 -5.24 6.81 25.86
N LEU A 15 -5.72 6.36 24.69
CA LEU A 15 -7.12 6.02 24.49
C LEU A 15 -7.55 4.78 25.29
N ALA A 16 -6.66 3.79 25.45
CA ALA A 16 -6.95 2.56 26.19
C ALA A 16 -7.11 2.80 27.69
N GLY A 17 -6.37 3.76 28.24
CA GLY A 17 -6.35 4.07 29.66
C GLY A 17 -7.43 5.06 30.12
N LYS A 18 -8.30 5.53 29.22
CA LYS A 18 -9.40 6.44 29.60
C LYS A 18 -10.63 5.64 30.00
N THR A 19 -11.32 6.12 31.03
CA THR A 19 -12.55 5.52 31.59
C THR A 19 -13.70 5.41 30.59
N TRP A 20 -13.62 6.10 29.45
CA TRP A 20 -14.61 6.06 28.36
C TRP A 20 -14.36 4.91 27.37
N GLY A 21 -14.12 3.72 27.93
CA GLY A 21 -14.14 2.39 27.32
C GLY A 21 -14.19 2.31 25.80
N MET A 22 -13.06 2.51 25.12
CA MET A 22 -12.94 2.00 23.76
C MET A 22 -12.94 0.46 23.82
N SER A 23 -13.92 -0.17 23.16
CA SER A 23 -13.94 -1.62 23.03
C SER A 23 -12.69 -2.11 22.28
N VAL A 24 -12.29 -3.36 22.54
CA VAL A 24 -11.17 -4.00 21.83
C VAL A 24 -11.37 -3.93 20.32
N HIS A 25 -12.61 -4.10 19.85
CA HIS A 25 -12.96 -3.96 18.43
C HIS A 25 -12.67 -2.56 17.89
N ALA A 26 -13.12 -1.51 18.59
CA ALA A 26 -12.87 -0.13 18.18
C ALA A 26 -11.36 0.20 18.18
N MET A 27 -10.61 -0.33 19.14
CA MET A 27 -9.16 -0.20 19.18
C MET A 27 -8.46 -0.88 18.01
N MET A 28 -8.90 -2.09 17.66
CA MET A 28 -8.38 -2.82 16.52
C MET A 28 -8.68 -2.11 15.19
N GLU A 29 -9.86 -1.52 15.04
CA GLU A 29 -10.18 -0.66 13.88
C GLU A 29 -9.30 0.58 13.83
N LEU A 30 -9.08 1.26 14.96
CA LEU A 30 -8.18 2.41 15.03
C LEU A 30 -6.74 2.02 14.66
N TYR A 31 -6.27 0.87 15.14
CA TYR A 31 -4.98 0.30 14.78
C TYR A 31 -4.89 0.06 13.26
N ARG A 32 -5.90 -0.57 12.65
CA ARG A 32 -5.95 -0.82 11.21
C ARG A 32 -5.94 0.49 10.41
N ALA A 33 -6.70 1.49 10.83
CA ALA A 33 -6.76 2.78 10.17
C ALA A 33 -5.44 3.55 10.26
N LEU A 34 -4.90 3.72 11.48
CA LEU A 34 -3.74 4.58 11.71
C LEU A 34 -2.42 3.84 11.48
N PHE A 35 -2.22 2.72 12.17
CA PHE A 35 -0.96 2.01 12.15
C PHE A 35 -0.74 1.32 10.80
N LEU A 36 -1.70 0.48 10.38
CA LEU A 36 -1.58 -0.22 9.09
C LEU A 36 -1.75 0.74 7.92
N GLY A 37 -2.58 1.79 8.01
CA GLY A 37 -2.66 2.84 6.99
C GLY A 37 -1.32 3.55 6.77
N PHE A 38 -0.68 4.01 7.85
CA PHE A 38 0.64 4.64 7.76
C PHE A 38 1.73 3.67 7.29
N LEU A 39 1.69 2.43 7.78
CA LEU A 39 2.60 1.38 7.32
C LEU A 39 2.44 1.18 5.82
N ARG A 40 1.23 0.90 5.33
CA ARG A 40 0.94 0.64 3.90
C ARG A 40 1.41 1.74 2.98
N TYR A 41 1.22 3.00 3.36
CA TYR A 41 1.72 4.14 2.59
C TYR A 41 3.26 4.14 2.43
N SER A 42 3.98 3.65 3.44
CA SER A 42 5.45 3.62 3.46
C SER A 42 6.06 2.28 3.01
N LEU A 43 5.26 1.23 2.85
CA LEU A 43 5.70 -0.13 2.50
C LEU A 43 6.46 -0.26 1.17
N PRO A 44 6.14 0.46 0.07
CA PRO A 44 6.91 0.33 -1.19
C PRO A 44 8.41 0.63 -0.99
N VAL A 45 8.72 1.59 -0.13
CA VAL A 45 10.09 1.98 0.23
C VAL A 45 10.75 0.95 1.15
N LEU A 46 9.95 0.19 1.89
CA LEU A 46 10.45 -0.78 2.87
C LEU A 46 10.91 -2.11 2.26
N SER A 47 10.69 -2.35 0.98
CA SER A 47 11.08 -3.59 0.29
C SER A 47 12.58 -3.93 0.41
N ASN A 48 13.45 -2.93 0.60
CA ASN A 48 14.89 -3.12 0.78
C ASN A 48 15.38 -2.89 2.24
N THR A 49 14.48 -2.95 3.22
CA THR A 49 14.82 -2.67 4.62
C THR A 49 15.61 -3.81 5.23
N CYS A 50 16.64 -3.49 6.01
CA CYS A 50 17.44 -4.49 6.73
C CYS A 50 16.61 -5.23 7.80
N LYS A 51 17.01 -6.47 8.10
CA LYS A 51 16.31 -7.35 9.06
C LYS A 51 16.15 -6.73 10.45
N THR A 52 17.14 -5.95 10.90
CA THR A 52 17.11 -5.26 12.21
C THR A 52 15.99 -4.23 12.26
N ASN A 53 15.83 -3.41 11.22
CA ASN A 53 14.75 -2.43 11.14
C ASN A 53 13.37 -3.11 11.06
N VAL A 54 13.24 -4.22 10.33
CA VAL A 54 11.99 -5.01 10.30
C VAL A 54 11.65 -5.53 11.70
N ARG A 55 12.62 -6.06 12.45
CA ARG A 55 12.42 -6.50 13.85
C ARG A 55 11.98 -5.35 14.75
N VAL A 56 12.56 -4.17 14.59
CA VAL A 56 12.16 -2.97 15.35
C VAL A 56 10.72 -2.58 15.02
N LEU A 57 10.32 -2.58 13.75
CA LEU A 57 8.94 -2.30 13.34
C LEU A 57 7.96 -3.33 13.92
N GLN A 58 8.34 -4.62 13.90
CA GLN A 58 7.53 -5.70 14.46
C GLN A 58 7.40 -5.60 15.98
N ALA A 59 8.44 -5.16 16.69
CA ALA A 59 8.37 -4.89 18.13
C ALA A 59 7.37 -3.75 18.43
N VAL A 60 7.38 -2.69 17.62
CA VAL A 60 6.43 -1.57 17.76
C VAL A 60 5.00 -2.02 17.41
N GLN A 61 4.82 -2.87 16.39
CA GLN A 61 3.54 -3.51 16.07
C GLN A 61 3.00 -4.30 17.26
N ALA A 62 3.81 -5.20 17.81
CA ALA A 62 3.42 -6.02 18.96
C ALA A 62 3.05 -5.16 20.17
N GLN A 63 3.81 -4.08 20.40
CA GLN A 63 3.49 -3.15 21.48
C GLN A 63 2.12 -2.48 21.27
N ALA A 64 1.81 -2.03 20.04
CA ALA A 64 0.51 -1.45 19.74
C ALA A 64 -0.62 -2.47 19.88
N LEU A 65 -0.43 -3.69 19.39
CA LEU A 65 -1.44 -4.75 19.48
C LEU A 65 -1.72 -5.18 20.93
N ARG A 66 -0.69 -5.33 21.77
CA ARG A 66 -0.89 -5.61 23.20
C ARG A 66 -1.76 -4.56 23.88
N VAL A 67 -1.58 -3.29 23.51
CA VAL A 67 -2.38 -2.18 24.05
C VAL A 67 -3.83 -2.27 23.56
N CYS A 68 -4.04 -2.55 22.27
CA CYS A 68 -5.39 -2.67 21.70
C CYS A 68 -6.17 -3.85 22.28
N LEU A 69 -5.48 -4.95 22.58
CA LEU A 69 -6.05 -6.19 23.11
C LEU A 69 -6.08 -6.26 24.65
N GLY A 70 -5.47 -5.29 25.35
CA GLY A 70 -5.32 -5.34 26.81
C GLY A 70 -4.38 -6.44 27.32
N LEU A 71 -3.45 -6.92 26.48
CA LEU A 71 -2.54 -8.02 26.83
C LEU A 71 -1.37 -7.55 27.73
N PRO A 72 -0.87 -8.42 28.63
CA PRO A 72 0.31 -8.15 29.43
C PRO A 72 1.56 -7.85 28.58
N ARG A 73 2.47 -7.01 29.10
CA ARG A 73 3.72 -6.63 28.42
C ARG A 73 4.64 -7.82 28.12
N CYS A 74 4.56 -8.87 28.93
CA CYS A 74 5.34 -10.10 28.79
C CYS A 74 4.83 -11.05 27.70
N THR A 75 3.64 -10.82 27.14
CA THR A 75 3.08 -11.67 26.08
C THR A 75 4.02 -11.70 24.88
N SER A 76 4.31 -12.89 24.34
CA SER A 76 5.24 -13.01 23.21
C SER A 76 4.73 -12.24 21.99
N THR A 77 5.65 -11.71 21.19
CA THR A 77 5.31 -10.92 19.99
C THR A 77 4.50 -11.74 18.99
N GLU A 78 4.89 -13.00 18.79
CA GLU A 78 4.22 -13.91 17.88
C GLU A 78 2.80 -14.27 18.36
N ALA A 79 2.63 -14.59 19.65
CA ALA A 79 1.32 -14.85 20.22
C ALA A 79 0.41 -13.61 20.17
N THR A 80 0.97 -12.42 20.41
CA THR A 80 0.21 -11.16 20.30
C THR A 80 -0.35 -10.98 18.88
N ILE A 81 0.48 -11.22 17.86
CA ILE A 81 0.09 -11.07 16.45
C ILE A 81 -0.97 -12.12 16.07
N SER A 82 -0.81 -13.37 16.52
CA SER A 82 -1.78 -14.43 16.23
C SER A 82 -3.12 -14.20 16.92
N ILE A 83 -3.14 -13.79 18.20
CA ILE A 83 -4.35 -13.43 18.94
C ILE A 83 -5.06 -12.24 18.27
N ALA A 84 -4.32 -11.27 17.75
CA ALA A 84 -4.87 -10.14 17.02
C ALA A 84 -5.48 -10.50 15.66
N GLY A 85 -5.21 -11.71 15.13
CA GLY A 85 -5.55 -12.09 13.76
C GLY A 85 -4.85 -11.22 12.71
N ASP A 86 -3.66 -10.71 13.01
CA ASP A 86 -2.87 -9.87 12.10
C ASP A 86 -1.63 -10.63 11.61
N TYR A 87 -0.90 -10.04 10.66
CA TYR A 87 0.31 -10.62 10.07
C TYR A 87 1.57 -9.90 10.56
N PRO A 88 2.73 -10.59 10.59
CA PRO A 88 4.01 -9.94 10.80
C PRO A 88 4.29 -8.84 9.77
N ILE A 89 5.04 -7.81 10.16
CA ILE A 89 5.45 -6.71 9.26
C ILE A 89 6.04 -7.21 7.93
N GLN A 90 6.84 -8.28 7.97
CA GLN A 90 7.42 -8.85 6.75
C GLN A 90 6.35 -9.29 5.74
N THR A 91 5.26 -9.87 6.21
CA THR A 91 4.14 -10.28 5.36
C THR A 91 3.42 -9.07 4.76
N HIS A 92 3.22 -8.01 5.55
CA HIS A 92 2.66 -6.76 5.04
C HIS A 92 3.53 -6.18 3.91
N ILE A 93 4.86 -6.13 4.09
CA ILE A 93 5.80 -5.70 3.04
C ILE A 93 5.64 -6.53 1.77
N VAL A 94 5.62 -7.86 1.89
CA VAL A 94 5.45 -8.77 0.75
C VAL A 94 4.15 -8.50 0.01
N VAL A 95 3.04 -8.44 0.74
CA VAL A 95 1.72 -8.23 0.15
C VAL A 95 1.63 -6.88 -0.56
N GLU A 96 2.20 -5.81 -0.01
CA GLU A 96 2.16 -4.50 -0.68
C GLU A 96 3.06 -4.45 -1.92
N VAL A 97 4.21 -5.13 -1.91
CA VAL A 97 5.07 -5.26 -3.10
C VAL A 97 4.31 -5.98 -4.22
N LEU A 98 3.68 -7.10 -3.93
CA LEU A 98 2.88 -7.85 -4.91
C LEU A 98 1.68 -7.02 -5.38
N ARG A 99 0.96 -6.38 -4.47
CA ARG A 99 -0.16 -5.49 -4.80
C ARG A 99 0.27 -4.35 -5.71
N THR A 100 1.43 -3.75 -5.45
CA THR A 100 1.99 -2.68 -6.27
C THR A 100 2.36 -3.19 -7.65
N HIS A 101 2.99 -4.37 -7.75
CA HIS A 101 3.31 -4.98 -9.04
C HIS A 101 2.06 -5.26 -9.87
N ILE A 102 1.04 -5.90 -9.27
CA ILE A 102 -0.24 -6.21 -9.94
C ILE A 102 -0.90 -4.91 -10.42
N ARG A 103 -0.94 -3.85 -9.61
CA ARG A 103 -1.52 -2.55 -10.01
C ARG A 103 -0.85 -1.97 -11.24
N HIS A 104 0.49 -2.01 -11.32
CA HIS A 104 1.22 -1.50 -12.48
C HIS A 104 1.03 -2.40 -13.68
N PHE A 105 1.17 -3.72 -13.50
CA PHE A 105 0.94 -4.68 -14.58
C PHE A 105 -0.45 -4.56 -15.19
N ALA A 106 -1.48 -4.40 -14.35
CA ALA A 106 -2.88 -4.31 -14.78
C ALA A 106 -3.27 -2.97 -15.42
N ARG A 107 -2.62 -1.85 -15.05
CA ARG A 107 -3.02 -0.50 -15.49
C ARG A 107 -2.05 0.16 -16.46
N ALA A 108 -0.78 -0.23 -16.41
CA ALA A 108 0.32 0.37 -17.14
C ALA A 108 1.42 -0.68 -17.38
N SER A 109 1.14 -1.66 -18.24
CA SER A 109 2.06 -2.75 -18.58
C SER A 109 3.39 -2.26 -19.15
N CYS A 110 3.42 -1.08 -19.79
CA CYS A 110 4.62 -0.42 -20.28
C CYS A 110 5.40 0.37 -19.21
N HIS A 111 4.95 0.39 -17.96
CA HIS A 111 5.64 1.10 -16.88
C HIS A 111 6.88 0.31 -16.43
N HIS A 112 7.98 1.00 -16.14
CA HIS A 112 9.24 0.38 -15.72
C HIS A 112 9.08 -0.56 -14.50
N LEU A 113 8.20 -0.25 -13.53
CA LEU A 113 7.95 -1.14 -12.37
C LEU A 113 7.24 -2.45 -12.75
N ALA A 114 6.49 -2.47 -13.86
CA ALA A 114 5.88 -3.70 -14.39
C ALA A 114 6.92 -4.58 -15.08
N LEU A 115 7.87 -3.96 -15.79
CA LEU A 115 8.95 -4.64 -16.52
C LEU A 115 10.16 -4.98 -15.63
N LEU A 116 10.25 -4.40 -14.44
CA LEU A 116 11.37 -4.54 -13.50
C LEU A 116 11.75 -6.00 -13.18
N PRO A 117 10.80 -6.95 -13.01
CA PRO A 117 11.13 -8.36 -12.84
C PRO A 117 11.86 -8.97 -14.05
N SER A 118 11.60 -8.48 -15.27
CA SER A 118 12.25 -8.92 -16.50
C SER A 118 13.61 -8.24 -16.70
N GLU A 119 13.68 -6.92 -16.48
CA GLU A 119 14.87 -6.09 -16.73
C GLU A 119 15.92 -6.20 -15.63
N ARG A 120 15.50 -6.20 -14.36
CA ARG A 120 16.38 -6.12 -13.18
C ARG A 120 15.99 -7.14 -12.11
N ARG A 121 16.13 -8.43 -12.45
CA ARG A 121 15.85 -9.57 -11.54
C ARG A 121 16.52 -9.48 -10.17
N GLN A 122 17.69 -8.83 -10.08
CA GLN A 122 18.45 -8.75 -8.84
C GLN A 122 17.96 -7.69 -7.85
N ALA A 123 17.11 -6.75 -8.28
CA ALA A 123 16.53 -5.75 -7.40
C ALA A 123 15.67 -6.41 -6.30
N SER A 124 15.65 -5.84 -5.09
CA SER A 124 14.89 -6.39 -3.95
C SER A 124 13.40 -6.59 -4.27
N PHE A 125 12.81 -5.63 -4.98
CA PHE A 125 11.43 -5.68 -5.47
C PHE A 125 11.20 -6.85 -6.45
N ALA A 126 12.07 -6.98 -7.47
CA ALA A 126 11.98 -8.06 -8.46
C ALA A 126 12.18 -9.44 -7.82
N LYS A 127 13.17 -9.60 -6.93
CA LYS A 127 13.41 -10.85 -6.19
C LYS A 127 12.17 -11.34 -5.45
N MET A 128 11.44 -10.40 -4.84
CA MET A 128 10.23 -10.72 -4.11
C MET A 128 9.11 -11.17 -5.05
N ILE A 129 8.94 -10.52 -6.19
CA ILE A 129 7.93 -10.92 -7.20
C ILE A 129 8.27 -12.29 -7.78
N VAL A 130 9.51 -12.50 -8.22
CA VAL A 130 9.97 -13.78 -8.76
C VAL A 130 9.74 -14.92 -7.77
N LYS A 131 9.99 -14.68 -6.48
CA LYS A 131 9.77 -15.66 -5.41
C LYS A 131 8.29 -16.08 -5.27
N TYR A 132 7.34 -15.19 -5.54
CA TYR A 132 5.91 -15.47 -5.40
C TYR A 132 5.18 -15.59 -6.74
N ASN A 133 5.92 -15.72 -7.85
CA ASN A 133 5.35 -15.71 -9.20
C ASN A 133 4.32 -16.83 -9.39
N ASP A 134 4.60 -18.02 -8.86
CA ASP A 134 3.72 -19.19 -8.96
C ASP A 134 2.37 -18.99 -8.23
N LYS A 135 2.29 -18.02 -7.32
CA LYS A 135 1.07 -17.68 -6.59
C LYS A 135 0.31 -16.51 -7.20
N LEU A 136 0.88 -15.85 -8.21
CA LEU A 136 0.21 -14.75 -8.88
C LEU A 136 -0.85 -15.33 -9.85
N PRO A 137 -2.04 -14.69 -9.94
CA PRO A 137 -3.06 -15.14 -10.87
C PRO A 137 -2.56 -14.98 -12.32
N SER A 138 -2.58 -16.08 -13.07
CA SER A 138 -2.31 -16.10 -14.51
C SER A 138 -3.60 -15.82 -15.30
N GLY A 139 -3.49 -15.29 -16.52
CA GLY A 139 -4.64 -15.05 -17.40
C GLY A 139 -5.42 -13.76 -17.14
N PHE A 140 -4.84 -12.79 -16.41
CA PHE A 140 -5.48 -11.49 -16.20
C PHE A 140 -5.42 -10.63 -17.48
N THR A 141 -6.59 -10.20 -17.97
CA THR A 141 -6.69 -9.21 -19.06
C THR A 141 -6.82 -7.81 -18.47
N PRO A 142 -5.88 -6.89 -18.73
CA PRO A 142 -5.97 -5.51 -18.25
C PRO A 142 -7.17 -4.80 -18.87
N ALA A 143 -7.82 -3.93 -18.09
CA ALA A 143 -8.92 -3.12 -18.58
C ALA A 143 -8.43 -2.22 -19.73
N SER A 144 -9.17 -2.20 -20.84
CA SER A 144 -8.84 -1.35 -21.99
C SER A 144 -8.87 0.11 -21.58
N LYS A 145 -7.74 0.82 -21.74
CA LYS A 145 -7.69 2.26 -21.54
C LYS A 145 -8.30 2.95 -22.76
N PRO A 146 -9.23 3.90 -22.61
CA PRO A 146 -9.72 4.68 -23.74
C PRO A 146 -8.58 5.48 -24.35
N SER A 147 -8.54 5.56 -25.69
CA SER A 147 -7.52 6.28 -26.45
C SER A 147 -7.51 7.78 -26.14
N THR A 148 -8.67 8.34 -25.82
CA THR A 148 -8.85 9.72 -25.38
C THR A 148 -9.31 9.72 -23.92
N LEU A 149 -8.63 10.47 -23.07
CA LEU A 149 -9.04 10.60 -21.67
C LEU A 149 -10.36 11.37 -21.61
N LEU A 150 -11.31 10.90 -20.79
CA LEU A 150 -12.66 11.47 -20.69
C LEU A 150 -12.71 12.94 -20.26
N TRP A 151 -11.62 13.44 -19.66
CA TRP A 151 -11.48 14.82 -19.20
C TRP A 151 -10.69 15.70 -20.18
N CYS A 152 -10.18 15.15 -21.28
CA CYS A 152 -9.59 15.97 -22.34
C CYS A 152 -10.69 16.76 -23.02
N LEU A 153 -10.49 18.08 -23.16
CA LEU A 153 -11.33 18.91 -24.01
C LEU A 153 -11.40 18.29 -25.42
N ILE A 154 -12.62 18.02 -25.87
CA ILE A 154 -12.89 17.65 -27.26
C ILE A 154 -12.35 18.80 -28.10
N ARG A 155 -11.35 18.55 -28.96
CA ARG A 155 -10.88 19.58 -29.90
C ARG A 155 -12.05 19.94 -30.81
N PRO A 156 -12.56 21.19 -30.80
CA PRO A 156 -13.60 21.59 -31.73
C PRO A 156 -13.03 21.50 -33.15
N THR A 157 -13.82 20.98 -34.07
CA THR A 157 -13.48 20.89 -35.48
C THR A 157 -13.54 22.30 -36.06
N VAL A 158 -12.39 22.96 -36.22
CA VAL A 158 -12.33 24.31 -36.79
C VAL A 158 -12.35 24.20 -38.32
N HIS A 159 -13.44 24.62 -38.93
CA HIS A 159 -13.52 24.81 -40.38
C HIS A 159 -13.07 26.24 -40.73
N LEU A 160 -11.93 26.37 -41.40
CA LEU A 160 -11.34 27.66 -41.81
C LEU A 160 -11.81 28.11 -43.21
N SER A 161 -13.00 27.71 -43.66
CA SER A 161 -13.56 28.22 -44.91
C SER A 161 -14.09 29.63 -44.69
N VAL A 162 -13.23 30.63 -44.90
CA VAL A 162 -13.66 32.04 -45.03
C VAL A 162 -14.45 32.15 -46.34
N PRO A 163 -15.73 32.55 -46.31
CA PRO A 163 -16.46 32.87 -47.53
C PRO A 163 -15.74 34.03 -48.20
N ARG A 164 -15.24 33.80 -49.42
CA ARG A 164 -14.71 34.86 -50.26
C ARG A 164 -15.93 35.60 -50.81
N ASP A 165 -16.26 36.75 -50.22
CA ASP A 165 -17.27 37.63 -50.80
C ASP A 165 -16.85 37.94 -52.23
N ARG A 166 -17.74 37.61 -53.18
CA ARG A 166 -17.55 37.92 -54.59
C ARG A 166 -17.73 39.43 -54.72
N GLU A 167 -16.66 40.13 -55.10
CA GLU A 167 -16.77 41.47 -55.68
C GLU A 167 -17.61 41.34 -56.96
N GLU A 168 -18.86 41.80 -56.91
CA GLU A 168 -19.65 42.06 -58.10
C GLU A 168 -19.36 43.49 -58.57
N VAL A 169 -18.87 43.52 -59.82
CA VAL A 169 -18.58 44.58 -60.79
C VAL A 169 -19.37 45.88 -60.63
#